data_AF-A0A7R9J5M6-F1
#
_entry.id   AF-A0A7R9J5M6-F1
#
_cell.length_a   1.000
_cell.length_b   1.000
_cell.length_c   1.000
_cell.angle_alpha   90.00
_cell.angle_beta   90.00
_cell.angle_gamma   90.00
#
_symmetry.space_group_name_H-M   'P 1'
#
loop_
_entity.id
_entity.type
_entity.pdbx_description
1 polymer ?
#
loop_
_entity_poly.entity_id
_entity_poly.type
_entity_poly.pdbx_seq_one_letter_code
_entity_poly.pdbx_strand_id
1 'polypeptide(L)'
;MGMGRGYGQEMDGCGQCMKYSMFIANFIIFIGGVVVLSIGVWTIVDKSFINELLGTNLFIGAVYILIATGALVAFIAFFGCLGAAKEIKCMLLMYFMIVFIIFVTMLVGGILGYVFKEKVQVTMEQEMQSSLKMYATDPDIQKAWDVTQTKLHCCGVVGSTDWTNIRGTPPDSCCKESNTGSILKCIAVPLNLNTKGCLNVTTAFVKDHATIIGGAGIGVACLMVLCQNETTSIPTALPLSWLPYVVAHPAHVARDSGRLFVGSFWSNDVISSGEKPPPVHPTEIRTSISPSSVVERNTTSALANYATEAGIEVIEEKKPPPVHSTEVRTSISPSSAVEQLNTTNASANYATEAGHLVLYRLRQSNIPIKFVTNTTKESRSCLHERLVQMGFDIEPQEIWTSLWAARDLVTARNLRPLLMLDDSAMEDFVGLSGREGEYDSVVVGLAPEKFNYSELNKAFRVLLGGVPLIAIHESRYFKQTDGLVLGPGPFVKGLEYAAGCKAEVLGKPNPAFFKSALGDIDPSEAVMIGDDVAIDIQGAMILGMKGILLQTGKYRPGDENKIVPAPTIVCTDFSQAVDILLK
;
A
#
# COMPACT_ATOMS: atom_id res chain seq x y z
N MET A 1 23.23 -39.73 -27.23
CA MET A 1 21.90 -40.21 -26.79
C MET A 1 21.93 -40.35 -25.28
N GLY A 2 21.17 -39.50 -24.59
CA GLY A 2 21.07 -39.49 -23.13
C GLY A 2 20.15 -38.34 -22.73
N MET A 3 18.84 -38.59 -22.76
CA MET A 3 17.82 -37.63 -22.34
C MET A 3 17.92 -37.43 -20.82
N GLY A 4 18.39 -36.26 -20.39
CA GLY A 4 18.25 -35.79 -19.01
C GLY A 4 16.83 -35.26 -18.80
N ARG A 5 16.01 -36.02 -18.09
CA ARG A 5 14.65 -35.64 -17.66
C ARG A 5 14.71 -34.37 -16.82
N GLY A 6 13.87 -33.40 -17.19
CA GLY A 6 13.60 -32.23 -16.36
C GLY A 6 12.94 -32.64 -15.04
N TYR A 7 13.52 -32.18 -13.94
CA TYR A 7 12.82 -32.06 -12.67
C TYR A 7 11.92 -30.84 -12.77
N GLY A 8 10.69 -31.05 -13.23
CA GLY A 8 9.60 -30.14 -12.90
C GLY A 8 9.42 -30.18 -11.39
N GLN A 9 9.38 -29.02 -10.74
CA GLN A 9 8.87 -28.92 -9.38
C GLN A 9 7.44 -29.48 -9.39
N GLU A 10 7.21 -30.59 -8.68
CA GLU A 10 5.86 -31.00 -8.33
C GLU A 10 5.26 -29.87 -7.50
N MET A 11 4.27 -29.17 -8.07
CA MET A 11 3.33 -28.39 -7.29
C MET A 11 2.59 -29.38 -6.38
N ASP A 12 2.63 -29.17 -5.07
CA ASP A 12 1.83 -29.94 -4.11
C ASP A 12 0.38 -30.06 -4.61
N GLY A 13 -0.23 -31.23 -4.42
CA GLY A 13 -1.60 -31.52 -4.91
C GLY A 13 -2.65 -30.48 -4.49
N CYS A 14 -2.39 -29.73 -3.42
CA CYS A 14 -3.20 -28.59 -2.97
C CYS A 14 -3.13 -27.38 -3.93
N GLY A 15 -1.94 -27.00 -4.41
CA GLY A 15 -1.75 -25.86 -5.33
C GLY A 15 -2.31 -26.13 -6.73
N GLN A 16 -2.17 -27.37 -7.22
CA GLN A 16 -2.77 -27.81 -8.47
C GLN A 16 -4.32 -27.79 -8.36
N CYS A 17 -4.87 -28.26 -7.23
CA CYS A 17 -6.30 -28.25 -6.95
C CYS A 17 -6.88 -26.83 -6.91
N MET A 18 -6.19 -25.89 -6.26
CA MET A 18 -6.62 -24.48 -6.23
C MET A 18 -6.69 -23.86 -7.63
N LYS A 19 -5.70 -24.12 -8.50
CA LYS A 19 -5.65 -23.58 -9.86
C LYS A 19 -6.80 -24.12 -10.73
N TYR A 20 -7.04 -25.43 -10.67
CA TYR A 20 -8.14 -26.04 -11.42
C TYR A 20 -9.51 -25.61 -10.87
N SER A 21 -9.66 -25.51 -9.54
CA SER A 21 -10.88 -25.03 -8.90
C SER A 21 -11.22 -23.60 -9.34
N MET A 22 -10.25 -22.69 -9.35
CA MET A 22 -10.45 -21.31 -9.79
C MET A 22 -10.81 -21.22 -11.29
N PHE A 23 -10.19 -22.02 -12.14
CA PHE A 23 -10.54 -22.05 -13.57
C PHE A 23 -11.96 -22.59 -13.80
N ILE A 24 -12.31 -23.71 -13.15
CA ILE A 24 -13.64 -24.34 -13.27
C ILE A 24 -14.73 -23.41 -12.75
N ALA A 25 -14.52 -22.78 -11.58
CA ALA A 25 -15.49 -21.85 -11.01
C ALA A 25 -15.75 -20.65 -11.92
N ASN A 26 -14.69 -20.00 -12.43
CA ASN A 26 -14.83 -18.89 -13.38
C ASN A 26 -15.47 -19.34 -14.69
N PHE A 27 -15.20 -20.55 -15.17
CA PHE A 27 -15.81 -21.08 -16.39
C PHE A 27 -17.32 -21.32 -16.22
N ILE A 28 -17.74 -21.88 -15.08
CA ILE A 28 -19.17 -22.05 -14.77
C ILE A 28 -19.87 -20.69 -14.69
N ILE A 29 -19.25 -19.71 -14.04
CA ILE A 29 -19.78 -18.34 -13.94
C ILE A 29 -19.90 -17.70 -15.33
N PHE A 30 -18.92 -17.91 -16.20
CA PHE A 30 -18.97 -17.42 -17.59
C PHE A 30 -20.17 -17.99 -18.35
N ILE A 31 -20.38 -19.31 -18.29
CA ILE A 31 -21.54 -19.95 -18.93
C ILE A 31 -22.85 -19.42 -18.33
N GLY A 32 -22.93 -19.26 -17.01
CA GLY A 32 -24.07 -18.66 -16.34
C GLY A 32 -24.37 -17.24 -16.84
N GLY A 33 -23.35 -16.39 -16.96
CA GLY A 33 -23.48 -15.03 -17.49
C GLY A 33 -23.99 -15.01 -18.94
N VAL A 34 -23.47 -15.90 -19.80
CA VAL A 34 -23.93 -16.04 -21.20
C VAL A 34 -25.38 -16.52 -21.27
N VAL A 35 -25.80 -17.45 -20.41
CA VAL A 35 -27.19 -17.92 -20.35
C VAL A 35 -28.13 -16.79 -19.93
N VAL A 36 -27.78 -16.04 -18.88
CA VAL A 36 -28.59 -14.89 -18.41
C VAL A 36 -28.71 -13.82 -19.49
N LEU A 37 -27.60 -13.49 -20.16
CA LEU A 37 -27.60 -12.56 -21.29
C LEU A 37 -28.49 -13.05 -22.43
N SER A 38 -28.41 -14.34 -22.78
CA SER A 38 -29.20 -14.94 -23.85
C SER A 38 -30.71 -14.90 -23.54
N ILE A 39 -31.10 -15.20 -22.29
CA ILE A 39 -32.49 -15.10 -21.83
C ILE A 39 -32.97 -13.64 -21.88
N GLY A 40 -32.15 -12.69 -21.41
CA GLY A 40 -32.51 -11.27 -21.45
C GLY A 40 -32.74 -10.76 -22.88
N VAL A 41 -31.84 -11.11 -23.81
CA VAL A 41 -31.98 -10.74 -25.23
C VAL A 41 -33.19 -11.44 -25.86
N TRP A 42 -33.39 -12.74 -25.60
CA TRP A 42 -34.58 -13.47 -26.07
C TRP A 42 -35.86 -12.77 -25.65
N THR A 43 -35.92 -12.35 -24.37
CA THR A 43 -37.09 -11.69 -23.80
C THR A 43 -37.42 -10.39 -24.54
N ILE A 44 -36.43 -9.61 -24.97
CA ILE A 44 -36.68 -8.38 -25.77
C ILE A 44 -37.17 -8.69 -27.19
N VAL A 45 -36.63 -9.73 -27.80
CA VAL A 45 -36.95 -10.10 -29.19
C VAL A 45 -38.37 -10.66 -29.30
N ASP A 46 -38.82 -11.40 -28.28
CA ASP A 46 -40.16 -11.96 -28.24
C ASP A 46 -41.19 -10.91 -27.75
N LYS A 47 -41.70 -10.14 -28.71
CA LYS A 47 -42.74 -9.13 -28.47
C LYS A 47 -44.05 -9.72 -27.95
N SER A 48 -44.38 -10.97 -28.27
CA SER A 48 -45.54 -11.66 -27.72
C SER A 48 -45.38 -11.88 -26.22
N PHE A 49 -44.22 -12.39 -25.80
CA PHE A 49 -43.92 -12.64 -24.40
C PHE A 49 -43.88 -11.37 -23.53
N ILE A 50 -43.29 -10.28 -24.05
CA ILE A 50 -43.30 -8.95 -23.38
C ILE A 50 -44.73 -8.44 -23.18
N ASN A 51 -45.56 -8.52 -24.22
CA ASN A 51 -46.92 -7.97 -24.19
C ASN A 51 -47.91 -8.86 -23.42
N GLU A 52 -47.68 -10.18 -23.32
CA GLU A 52 -48.61 -11.14 -22.71
C GLU A 52 -48.35 -11.36 -21.20
N LEU A 53 -47.10 -11.19 -20.75
CA LEU A 53 -46.75 -11.24 -19.34
C LEU A 53 -46.71 -9.86 -18.66
N LEU A 54 -46.19 -8.78 -19.29
CA LEU A 54 -45.72 -7.60 -18.54
C LEU A 54 -45.75 -6.26 -19.33
N GLY A 55 -46.92 -5.63 -19.43
CA GLY A 55 -47.13 -4.32 -20.09
C GLY A 55 -46.63 -3.08 -19.33
N THR A 56 -45.62 -3.18 -18.45
CA THR A 56 -45.17 -2.06 -17.59
C THR A 56 -43.70 -1.66 -17.82
N ASN A 57 -43.44 -0.34 -17.80
CA ASN A 57 -42.09 0.25 -17.95
C ASN A 57 -41.06 -0.28 -16.92
N LEU A 58 -41.52 -0.73 -15.75
CA LEU A 58 -40.69 -1.31 -14.69
C LEU A 58 -40.04 -2.64 -15.12
N PHE A 59 -40.75 -3.48 -15.85
CA PHE A 59 -40.22 -4.78 -16.28
C PHE A 59 -39.23 -4.67 -17.43
N ILE A 60 -39.46 -3.73 -18.33
CA ILE A 60 -38.47 -3.37 -19.36
C ILE A 60 -37.16 -2.93 -18.68
N GLY A 61 -37.23 -2.12 -17.62
CA GLY A 61 -36.08 -1.76 -16.79
C GLY A 61 -35.38 -2.98 -16.17
N ALA A 62 -36.14 -3.92 -15.61
CA ALA A 62 -35.59 -5.16 -15.03
C ALA A 62 -34.88 -6.05 -16.06
N VAL A 63 -35.43 -6.17 -17.28
CA VAL A 63 -34.81 -6.93 -18.37
C VAL A 63 -33.50 -6.26 -18.83
N TYR A 64 -33.44 -4.93 -18.92
CA TYR A 64 -32.19 -4.23 -19.23
C TYR A 64 -31.13 -4.42 -18.15
N ILE A 65 -31.53 -4.38 -16.87
CA ILE A 65 -30.63 -4.67 -15.74
C ILE A 65 -30.10 -6.10 -15.86
N LEU A 66 -30.96 -7.08 -16.17
CA LEU A 66 -30.58 -8.48 -16.35
C LEU A 66 -29.53 -8.65 -17.47
N ILE A 67 -29.73 -7.99 -18.61
CA ILE A 67 -28.78 -8.02 -19.74
C ILE A 67 -27.44 -7.37 -19.33
N ALA A 68 -27.48 -6.18 -18.72
CA ALA A 68 -26.29 -5.46 -18.31
C ALA A 68 -25.46 -6.26 -17.28
N THR A 69 -26.13 -6.81 -16.26
CA THR A 69 -25.48 -7.67 -15.26
C THR A 69 -24.96 -8.96 -15.88
N GLY A 70 -25.72 -9.64 -16.75
CA GLY A 70 -25.27 -10.84 -17.43
C GLY A 70 -24.03 -10.61 -18.30
N ALA A 71 -23.99 -9.50 -19.05
CA ALA A 71 -22.84 -9.09 -19.86
C ALA A 71 -21.60 -8.81 -18.99
N LEU A 72 -21.77 -8.06 -17.90
CA LEU A 72 -20.70 -7.72 -16.98
C LEU A 72 -20.10 -8.97 -16.32
N VAL A 73 -20.96 -9.88 -15.83
CA VAL A 73 -20.53 -11.13 -15.20
C VAL A 73 -19.79 -12.03 -16.19
N ALA A 74 -20.30 -12.18 -17.42
CA ALA A 74 -19.61 -12.94 -18.47
C ALA A 74 -18.24 -12.33 -18.81
N PHE A 75 -18.16 -11.00 -18.94
CA PHE A 75 -16.91 -10.29 -19.21
C PHE A 75 -15.87 -10.52 -18.11
N ILE A 76 -16.24 -10.31 -16.84
CA ILE A 76 -15.34 -10.50 -15.70
C ILE A 76 -14.88 -11.97 -15.60
N ALA A 77 -15.81 -12.92 -15.76
CA ALA A 77 -15.50 -14.35 -15.69
C ALA A 77 -14.58 -14.81 -16.83
N PHE A 78 -14.70 -14.23 -18.02
CA PHE A 78 -13.80 -14.49 -19.15
C PHE A 78 -12.37 -14.07 -18.84
N PHE A 79 -12.16 -12.86 -18.31
CA PHE A 79 -10.83 -12.42 -17.87
C PHE A 79 -10.32 -13.22 -16.67
N GLY A 80 -11.20 -13.68 -15.78
CA GLY A 80 -10.85 -14.62 -14.71
C GLY A 80 -10.33 -15.95 -15.23
N CYS A 81 -10.97 -16.52 -16.26
CA CYS A 81 -10.52 -17.73 -16.94
C CYS A 81 -9.18 -17.53 -17.66
N LEU A 82 -9.02 -16.42 -18.39
CA LEU A 82 -7.78 -16.09 -19.08
C LEU A 82 -6.62 -15.83 -18.11
N GLY A 83 -6.90 -15.12 -17.00
CA GLY A 83 -5.94 -14.86 -15.93
C GLY A 83 -5.46 -16.14 -15.25
N ALA A 84 -6.37 -17.07 -14.97
CA ALA A 84 -6.05 -18.39 -14.41
C ALA A 84 -5.28 -19.29 -15.39
N ALA A 85 -5.61 -19.23 -16.69
CA ALA A 85 -4.99 -20.06 -17.72
C ALA A 85 -3.60 -19.55 -18.15
N LYS A 86 -3.39 -18.23 -18.19
CA LYS A 86 -2.15 -17.60 -18.70
C LYS A 86 -1.20 -17.13 -17.58
N GLU A 87 -1.56 -17.28 -16.31
CA GLU A 87 -0.78 -16.85 -15.13
C GLU A 87 -0.35 -15.37 -15.18
N ILE A 88 -1.14 -14.52 -15.83
CA ILE A 88 -0.82 -13.09 -15.96
C ILE A 88 -1.20 -12.38 -14.67
N LYS A 89 -0.18 -12.06 -13.86
CA LYS A 89 -0.32 -11.44 -12.53
C LYS A 89 -1.13 -10.13 -12.54
N CYS A 90 -1.00 -9.31 -13.58
CA CYS A 90 -1.74 -8.06 -13.73
C CYS A 90 -3.26 -8.30 -13.94
N MET A 91 -3.62 -9.31 -14.72
CA MET A 91 -5.02 -9.70 -14.94
C MET A 91 -5.65 -10.29 -13.68
N LEU A 92 -4.89 -11.09 -12.93
CA LEU A 92 -5.32 -11.62 -11.64
C LEU A 92 -5.56 -10.49 -10.63
N LEU A 93 -4.66 -9.49 -10.60
CA LEU A 93 -4.80 -8.32 -9.73
C LEU A 93 -6.05 -7.50 -10.10
N MET A 94 -6.29 -7.23 -11.38
CA MET A 94 -7.51 -6.52 -11.80
C MET A 94 -8.78 -7.28 -11.44
N TYR A 95 -8.78 -8.61 -11.59
CA TYR A 95 -9.89 -9.45 -11.15
C TYR A 95 -10.15 -9.31 -9.64
N PHE A 96 -9.11 -9.39 -8.81
CA PHE A 96 -9.25 -9.17 -7.37
C PHE A 96 -9.77 -7.78 -7.03
N MET A 97 -9.30 -6.74 -7.71
CA MET A 97 -9.77 -5.37 -7.50
C MET A 97 -11.26 -5.21 -7.86
N ILE A 98 -11.71 -5.81 -8.97
CA ILE A 98 -13.12 -5.76 -9.39
C ILE A 98 -14.00 -6.53 -8.40
N VAL A 99 -13.60 -7.73 -7.98
CA VAL A 99 -14.33 -8.52 -6.96
C VAL A 99 -14.40 -7.76 -5.64
N PHE A 100 -13.31 -7.08 -5.24
CA PHE A 100 -13.29 -6.26 -4.03
C PHE A 100 -14.23 -5.06 -4.13
N ILE A 101 -14.28 -4.37 -5.27
CA ILE A 101 -15.25 -3.28 -5.49
C ILE A 101 -16.68 -3.82 -5.41
N ILE A 102 -16.97 -4.96 -6.04
CA ILE A 102 -18.29 -5.61 -5.96
C ILE A 102 -18.64 -5.91 -4.50
N PHE A 103 -17.70 -6.47 -3.72
CA PHE A 103 -17.88 -6.73 -2.30
C PHE A 103 -18.22 -5.45 -1.51
N VAL A 104 -17.48 -4.36 -1.73
CA VAL A 104 -17.75 -3.06 -1.09
C VAL A 104 -19.13 -2.54 -1.48
N THR A 105 -19.51 -2.61 -2.77
CA THR A 105 -20.85 -2.17 -3.21
C THR A 105 -21.97 -3.01 -2.62
N MET A 106 -21.79 -4.33 -2.49
CA MET A 106 -22.75 -5.22 -1.83
C MET A 106 -22.85 -4.91 -0.34
N LEU A 107 -21.74 -4.63 0.33
CA LEU A 107 -21.71 -4.25 1.74
C LEU A 107 -22.43 -2.92 1.96
N VAL A 108 -22.13 -1.90 1.16
CA VAL A 108 -22.83 -0.60 1.20
C VAL A 108 -24.32 -0.79 0.91
N GLY A 109 -24.68 -1.56 -0.12
CA GLY A 109 -26.07 -1.87 -0.45
C GLY A 109 -26.81 -2.60 0.67
N GLY A 110 -26.16 -3.54 1.34
CA GLY A 110 -26.70 -4.25 2.50
C GLY A 110 -26.93 -3.31 3.70
N ILE A 111 -25.97 -2.43 4.00
CA ILE A 111 -26.11 -1.41 5.05
C ILE A 111 -27.26 -0.46 4.73
N LEU A 112 -27.31 0.07 3.51
CA LEU A 112 -28.40 0.95 3.07
C LEU A 112 -29.76 0.25 3.14
N GLY A 113 -29.84 -1.01 2.70
CA GLY A 113 -31.06 -1.83 2.79
C GLY A 113 -31.53 -2.05 4.24
N TYR A 114 -30.58 -2.26 5.16
CA TYR A 114 -30.90 -2.40 6.59
C TYR A 114 -31.36 -1.08 7.21
N VAL A 115 -30.66 0.02 6.92
CA VAL A 115 -30.96 1.37 7.44
C VAL A 115 -32.32 1.87 6.93
N PHE A 116 -32.63 1.64 5.66
CA PHE A 116 -33.87 2.12 5.03
C PHE A 116 -35.00 1.09 4.99
N LYS A 117 -34.92 -0.01 5.74
CA LYS A 117 -35.92 -1.10 5.71
C LYS A 117 -37.35 -0.65 6.00
N GLU A 118 -37.54 0.29 6.93
CA GLU A 118 -38.88 0.81 7.29
C GLU A 118 -39.44 1.70 6.18
N LYS A 119 -38.59 2.51 5.55
CA LYS A 119 -38.98 3.36 4.42
C LYS A 119 -39.45 2.53 3.23
N VAL A 120 -38.80 1.41 2.96
CA VAL A 120 -39.21 0.47 1.90
C VAL A 120 -40.62 -0.05 2.13
N GLN A 121 -40.97 -0.42 3.37
CA GLN A 121 -42.31 -0.93 3.68
C GLN A 121 -43.40 0.14 3.47
N VAL A 122 -43.15 1.39 3.87
CA VAL A 122 -44.08 2.51 3.66
C VAL A 122 -44.24 2.82 2.17
N THR A 123 -43.16 2.83 1.40
CA THR A 123 -43.23 3.02 -0.05
C THR A 123 -43.98 1.88 -0.74
N MET A 124 -43.76 0.62 -0.34
CA MET A 124 -44.52 -0.53 -0.85
C MET A 124 -46.02 -0.37 -0.56
N GLU A 125 -46.39 0.04 0.65
CA GLU A 125 -47.80 0.28 0.99
C GLU A 125 -48.44 1.33 0.08
N GLN A 126 -47.76 2.46 -0.13
CA GLN A 126 -48.26 3.55 -0.97
C GLN A 126 -48.45 3.13 -2.43
N GLU A 127 -47.48 2.42 -3.00
CA GLU A 127 -47.56 1.92 -4.38
C GLU A 127 -48.63 0.83 -4.54
N MET A 128 -48.76 -0.08 -3.56
CA MET A 128 -49.83 -1.07 -3.53
C MET A 128 -51.20 -0.40 -3.42
N GLN A 129 -51.38 0.61 -2.56
CA GLN A 129 -52.64 1.35 -2.47
C GLN A 129 -52.96 2.13 -3.76
N SER A 130 -51.95 2.71 -4.40
CA SER A 130 -52.09 3.44 -5.66
C SER A 130 -52.55 2.51 -6.78
N SER A 131 -51.87 1.37 -6.94
CA SER A 131 -52.22 0.37 -7.96
C SER A 131 -53.57 -0.30 -7.69
N LEU A 132 -53.96 -0.55 -6.42
CA LEU A 132 -55.26 -1.15 -6.10
C LEU A 132 -56.43 -0.28 -6.57
N LYS A 133 -56.29 1.06 -6.55
CA LYS A 133 -57.33 1.97 -7.08
C LYS A 133 -57.53 1.86 -8.59
N MET A 134 -56.51 1.42 -9.32
CA MET A 134 -56.57 1.23 -10.78
C MET A 134 -57.10 -0.15 -11.19
N TYR A 135 -57.36 -1.05 -10.23
CA TYR A 135 -57.81 -2.42 -10.46
C TYR A 135 -59.05 -2.54 -11.36
N ALA A 136 -60.01 -1.61 -11.24
CA ALA A 136 -61.24 -1.64 -12.04
C ALA A 136 -61.08 -1.03 -13.44
N THR A 137 -60.00 -0.29 -13.68
CA THR A 137 -59.80 0.52 -14.88
C THR A 137 -58.77 -0.11 -15.82
N ASP A 138 -57.76 -0.78 -15.26
CA ASP A 138 -56.64 -1.34 -16.00
C ASP A 138 -56.63 -2.87 -15.90
N PRO A 139 -56.83 -3.60 -17.03
CA PRO A 139 -56.91 -5.06 -17.05
C PRO A 139 -55.57 -5.73 -16.68
N ASP A 140 -54.43 -5.09 -16.91
CA ASP A 140 -53.11 -5.64 -16.57
C ASP A 140 -52.89 -5.57 -15.06
N ILE A 141 -53.27 -4.45 -14.44
CA ILE A 141 -53.26 -4.28 -12.98
C ILE A 141 -54.24 -5.26 -12.33
N GLN A 142 -55.41 -5.46 -12.93
CA GLN A 142 -56.41 -6.44 -12.46
C GLN A 142 -55.82 -7.86 -12.41
N LYS A 143 -55.21 -8.31 -13.52
CA LYS A 143 -54.57 -9.63 -13.63
C LYS A 143 -53.43 -9.79 -12.61
N ALA A 144 -52.61 -8.76 -12.43
CA ALA A 144 -51.50 -8.78 -11.47
C ALA A 144 -51.98 -8.95 -10.01
N TRP A 145 -53.04 -8.23 -9.62
CA TRP A 145 -53.65 -8.36 -8.30
C TRP A 145 -54.33 -9.72 -8.11
N ASP A 146 -55.05 -10.22 -9.12
CA ASP A 146 -55.71 -11.52 -9.02
C ASP A 146 -54.71 -12.67 -8.83
N VAL A 147 -53.59 -12.65 -9.56
CA VAL A 147 -52.51 -13.63 -9.40
C VAL A 147 -51.87 -13.49 -8.02
N THR A 148 -51.62 -12.27 -7.55
CA THR A 148 -50.96 -12.01 -6.25
C THR A 148 -51.82 -12.52 -5.10
N GLN A 149 -53.11 -12.20 -5.08
CA GLN A 149 -54.04 -12.60 -4.02
C GLN A 149 -54.23 -14.12 -3.98
N THR A 150 -54.32 -14.75 -5.16
CA THR A 150 -54.45 -16.20 -5.28
C THR A 150 -53.17 -16.92 -4.81
N LYS A 151 -51.99 -16.50 -5.29
CA LYS A 151 -50.71 -17.16 -4.97
C LYS A 151 -50.23 -16.93 -3.53
N LEU A 152 -50.45 -15.75 -2.98
CA LEU A 152 -50.00 -15.40 -1.63
C LEU A 152 -51.08 -15.60 -0.57
N HIS A 153 -52.28 -16.08 -0.96
CA HIS A 153 -53.42 -16.30 -0.07
C HIS A 153 -53.71 -15.09 0.84
N CYS A 154 -53.76 -13.92 0.23
CA CYS A 154 -53.98 -12.62 0.88
C CYS A 154 -55.11 -11.86 0.18
N CYS A 155 -55.65 -10.82 0.83
CA CYS A 155 -56.71 -10.01 0.23
C CYS A 155 -56.58 -8.53 0.61
N GLY A 156 -56.63 -7.65 -0.39
CA GLY A 156 -56.43 -6.20 -0.21
C GLY A 156 -54.98 -5.86 0.19
N VAL A 157 -54.67 -4.58 0.35
CA VAL A 157 -53.32 -4.13 0.73
C VAL A 157 -53.08 -4.41 2.21
N VAL A 158 -53.92 -3.83 3.07
CA VAL A 158 -53.89 -3.99 4.53
C VAL A 158 -54.88 -5.07 4.96
N GLY A 159 -55.99 -5.22 4.24
CA GLY A 159 -56.93 -6.30 4.45
C GLY A 159 -58.14 -6.25 3.49
N SER A 160 -59.01 -7.25 3.62
CA SER A 160 -60.18 -7.40 2.73
C SER A 160 -61.15 -6.21 2.70
N THR A 161 -61.14 -5.36 3.73
CA THR A 161 -61.96 -4.14 3.81
C THR A 161 -61.57 -3.09 2.78
N ASP A 162 -60.36 -3.14 2.23
CA ASP A 162 -59.86 -2.18 1.23
C ASP A 162 -60.74 -2.18 -0.04
N TRP A 163 -61.40 -3.30 -0.32
CA TRP A 163 -62.30 -3.46 -1.46
C TRP A 163 -63.63 -2.71 -1.31
N THR A 164 -64.03 -2.37 -0.08
CA THR A 164 -65.31 -1.70 0.21
C THR A 164 -65.44 -0.38 -0.55
N ASN A 165 -64.34 0.38 -0.63
CA ASN A 165 -64.31 1.70 -1.27
C ASN A 165 -64.00 1.65 -2.78
N ILE A 166 -63.66 0.48 -3.32
CA ILE A 166 -63.22 0.31 -4.71
C ILE A 166 -64.28 -0.41 -5.53
N ARG A 167 -64.73 -1.58 -5.07
CA ARG A 167 -65.69 -2.45 -5.77
C ARG A 167 -66.89 -2.82 -4.90
N GLY A 168 -66.88 -2.48 -3.61
CA GLY A 168 -67.90 -2.87 -2.63
C GLY A 168 -67.73 -4.30 -2.12
N THR A 169 -67.42 -5.26 -2.99
CA THR A 169 -67.14 -6.67 -2.63
C THR A 169 -65.75 -7.11 -3.08
N PRO A 170 -65.01 -7.90 -2.26
CA PRO A 170 -63.74 -8.49 -2.67
C PRO A 170 -63.88 -9.38 -3.93
N PRO A 171 -62.87 -9.42 -4.81
CA PRO A 171 -62.85 -10.29 -5.99
C PRO A 171 -62.68 -11.77 -5.62
N ASP A 172 -63.01 -12.66 -6.56
CA ASP A 172 -62.90 -14.12 -6.34
C ASP A 172 -61.45 -14.59 -6.07
N SER A 173 -60.45 -13.83 -6.51
CA SER A 173 -59.03 -14.07 -6.23
C SER A 173 -58.66 -13.92 -4.74
N CYS A 174 -59.52 -13.30 -3.92
CA CYS A 174 -59.38 -13.24 -2.47
C CYS A 174 -59.90 -14.48 -1.74
N CYS A 175 -60.63 -15.37 -2.41
CA CYS A 175 -61.26 -16.52 -1.76
C CYS A 175 -60.24 -17.65 -1.49
N LYS A 176 -60.48 -18.45 -0.46
CA LYS A 176 -59.68 -19.65 -0.17
C LYS A 176 -60.06 -20.77 -1.14
N GLU A 177 -59.06 -21.51 -1.63
CA GLU A 177 -59.28 -22.71 -2.42
C GLU A 177 -59.83 -23.86 -1.55
N SER A 178 -60.80 -24.61 -2.09
CA SER A 178 -61.31 -25.85 -1.48
C SER A 178 -60.39 -27.03 -1.79
N ASN A 179 -60.35 -28.07 -0.94
CA ASN A 179 -59.57 -29.31 -1.09
C ASN A 179 -59.83 -30.11 -2.39
N THR A 180 -60.73 -29.64 -3.27
CA THR A 180 -61.11 -30.26 -4.54
C THR A 180 -60.77 -29.40 -5.77
N GLY A 181 -60.00 -28.31 -5.62
CA GLY A 181 -59.50 -27.48 -6.73
C GLY A 181 -60.54 -26.57 -7.40
N SER A 182 -61.74 -26.43 -6.84
CA SER A 182 -62.77 -25.51 -7.32
C SER A 182 -62.77 -24.20 -6.51
N ILE A 183 -62.67 -23.04 -7.18
CA ILE A 183 -62.78 -21.71 -6.55
C ILE A 183 -64.23 -21.51 -6.09
N LEU A 184 -64.48 -21.52 -4.78
CA LEU A 184 -65.79 -21.17 -4.22
C LEU A 184 -65.96 -19.65 -4.30
N LYS A 185 -67.06 -19.15 -4.89
CA LYS A 185 -67.40 -17.72 -4.89
C LYS A 185 -67.35 -17.17 -3.46
N CYS A 186 -66.82 -15.96 -3.30
CA CYS A 186 -66.75 -15.26 -2.01
C CYS A 186 -68.16 -14.88 -1.52
N ILE A 187 -68.90 -15.83 -0.95
CA ILE A 187 -70.23 -15.59 -0.39
C ILE A 187 -70.05 -15.15 1.07
N ALA A 188 -70.72 -14.04 1.40
CA ALA A 188 -70.76 -13.42 2.71
C ALA A 188 -71.05 -14.45 3.83
N VAL A 189 -70.33 -14.30 4.96
CA VAL A 189 -70.23 -15.18 6.15
C VAL A 189 -68.91 -16.00 6.16
N PRO A 190 -68.07 -15.89 7.21
CA PRO A 190 -66.62 -15.68 7.10
C PRO A 190 -65.78 -16.95 6.98
N LEU A 191 -66.17 -17.93 6.16
CA LEU A 191 -65.44 -19.21 6.11
C LEU A 191 -64.37 -19.30 5.02
N ASN A 192 -64.52 -18.60 3.89
CA ASN A 192 -63.67 -18.81 2.71
C ASN A 192 -62.97 -17.54 2.16
N LEU A 193 -62.69 -16.55 3.01
CA LEU A 193 -61.99 -15.32 2.61
C LEU A 193 -60.61 -15.24 3.26
N ASN A 194 -59.60 -14.83 2.49
CA ASN A 194 -58.29 -14.50 3.06
C ASN A 194 -58.37 -13.18 3.82
N THR A 195 -58.08 -13.20 5.13
CA THR A 195 -58.20 -12.02 6.00
C THR A 195 -56.89 -11.23 6.14
N LYS A 196 -55.76 -11.83 5.77
CA LYS A 196 -54.45 -11.16 5.82
C LYS A 196 -54.29 -10.21 4.64
N GLY A 197 -53.85 -8.98 4.91
CA GLY A 197 -53.45 -8.02 3.87
C GLY A 197 -52.22 -8.49 3.10
N CYS A 198 -52.22 -8.25 1.79
CA CYS A 198 -51.13 -8.62 0.91
C CYS A 198 -49.83 -7.87 1.21
N LEU A 199 -49.87 -6.66 1.77
CA LEU A 199 -48.66 -5.96 2.19
C LEU A 199 -47.89 -6.75 3.26
N ASN A 200 -48.58 -7.27 4.27
CA ASN A 200 -47.95 -8.01 5.36
C ASN A 200 -47.37 -9.35 4.87
N VAL A 201 -48.15 -10.09 4.07
CA VAL A 201 -47.70 -11.38 3.51
C VAL A 201 -46.54 -11.19 2.54
N THR A 202 -46.62 -10.19 1.67
CA THR A 202 -45.53 -9.86 0.71
C THR A 202 -44.29 -9.38 1.44
N THR A 203 -44.43 -8.57 2.49
CA THR A 203 -43.29 -8.12 3.30
C THR A 203 -42.62 -9.30 4.02
N ALA A 204 -43.40 -10.24 4.56
CA ALA A 204 -42.86 -11.46 5.17
C ALA A 204 -42.12 -12.32 4.13
N PHE A 205 -42.73 -12.54 2.96
CA PHE A 205 -42.11 -13.26 1.85
C PHE A 205 -40.79 -12.62 1.42
N VAL A 206 -40.76 -11.30 1.23
CA VAL A 206 -39.53 -10.57 0.86
C VAL A 206 -38.47 -10.66 1.95
N LYS A 207 -38.85 -10.55 3.23
CA LYS A 207 -37.92 -10.68 4.36
C LYS A 207 -37.29 -12.07 4.41
N ASP A 208 -38.08 -13.14 4.27
CA ASP A 208 -37.56 -14.50 4.30
C ASP A 208 -36.54 -14.75 3.18
N HIS A 209 -36.85 -14.30 1.96
CA HIS A 209 -35.91 -14.40 0.83
C HIS A 209 -34.68 -13.51 1.01
N ALA A 210 -34.83 -12.31 1.57
CA ALA A 210 -33.70 -11.42 1.87
C ALA A 210 -32.77 -12.01 2.95
N THR A 211 -33.33 -12.71 3.95
CA THR A 211 -32.54 -13.40 4.98
C THR A 211 -31.71 -14.53 4.39
N ILE A 212 -32.26 -15.30 3.45
CA ILE A 212 -31.52 -16.36 2.76
C ILE A 212 -30.37 -15.78 1.94
N ILE A 213 -30.64 -14.74 1.15
CA ILE A 213 -29.62 -14.07 0.31
C ILE A 213 -28.53 -13.44 1.19
N GLY A 214 -28.93 -12.75 2.26
CA GLY A 214 -28.01 -12.15 3.22
C GLY A 214 -27.14 -13.18 3.93
N GLY A 215 -27.73 -14.30 4.37
CA GLY A 215 -27.02 -15.42 4.99
C GLY A 215 -26.00 -16.06 4.05
N ALA A 216 -26.38 -16.29 2.78
CA ALA A 216 -25.46 -16.80 1.76
C ALA A 216 -24.30 -15.82 1.50
N GLY A 217 -24.59 -14.52 1.43
CA GLY A 217 -23.56 -13.48 1.25
C GLY A 217 -22.55 -13.44 2.39
N ILE A 218 -23.00 -13.52 3.64
CA ILE A 218 -22.13 -13.59 4.82
C ILE A 218 -21.28 -14.87 4.80
N GLY A 219 -21.88 -16.01 4.45
CA GLY A 219 -21.17 -17.29 4.33
C GLY A 219 -20.03 -17.22 3.31
N VAL A 220 -20.28 -16.64 2.13
CA VAL A 220 -19.27 -16.43 1.09
C VAL A 220 -18.18 -15.46 1.56
N ALA A 221 -18.54 -14.36 2.23
CA ALA A 221 -17.58 -13.39 2.76
C ALA A 221 -16.64 -14.03 3.81
N CYS A 222 -17.19 -14.82 4.74
CA CYS A 222 -16.39 -15.56 5.71
C CYS A 222 -15.45 -16.56 5.02
N LEU A 223 -15.93 -17.29 4.01
CA LEU A 223 -15.11 -18.19 3.20
C LEU A 223 -13.96 -17.46 2.50
N MET A 224 -14.23 -16.30 1.90
CA MET A 224 -13.21 -15.48 1.23
C MET A 224 -12.12 -15.02 2.19
N VAL A 225 -12.49 -14.58 3.40
CA VAL A 225 -11.53 -14.14 4.43
C VAL A 225 -10.72 -15.33 4.97
N LEU A 226 -11.37 -16.48 5.22
CA LEU A 226 -10.69 -17.68 5.70
C LEU A 226 -9.72 -18.25 4.65
N CYS A 227 -10.10 -18.26 3.36
CA CYS A 227 -9.20 -18.69 2.28
C CYS A 227 -8.01 -17.75 2.07
N GLN A 228 -8.15 -16.44 2.32
CA GLN A 228 -7.02 -15.50 2.26
C GLN A 228 -6.00 -15.77 3.38
N ASN A 229 -6.47 -16.21 4.56
CA ASN A 229 -5.62 -16.60 5.68
C ASN A 229 -4.88 -17.95 5.48
N GLU A 230 -5.28 -18.79 4.52
CA GLU A 230 -4.50 -19.98 4.16
C GLU A 230 -3.39 -19.68 3.14
N THR A 231 -3.54 -18.65 2.29
CA THR A 231 -2.45 -18.19 1.39
C THR A 231 -1.30 -17.47 2.10
N THR A 232 -1.41 -17.15 3.39
CA THR A 232 -0.28 -16.72 4.23
C THR A 232 0.52 -17.90 4.81
N SER A 233 0.19 -19.15 4.45
CA SER A 233 1.00 -20.33 4.76
C SER A 233 2.02 -20.70 3.67
N ILE A 234 2.55 -19.73 2.94
CA ILE A 234 3.95 -19.86 2.46
C ILE A 234 4.81 -19.76 3.72
N PRO A 235 5.67 -20.74 4.04
CA PRO A 235 6.32 -20.78 5.34
C PRO A 235 7.30 -19.61 5.47
N THR A 236 6.91 -18.58 6.21
CA THR A 236 7.84 -17.77 7.02
C THR A 236 8.17 -18.52 8.31
N ALA A 237 8.49 -19.80 8.19
CA ALA A 237 9.01 -20.62 9.27
C ALA A 237 10.42 -21.05 8.84
N LEU A 238 11.40 -20.21 9.17
CA LEU A 238 12.74 -20.73 9.46
C LEU A 238 12.58 -21.75 10.59
N PRO A 239 13.05 -22.99 10.44
CA PRO A 239 12.91 -24.00 11.48
C PRO A 239 13.71 -23.58 12.71
N LEU A 240 13.01 -23.43 13.83
CA LEU A 240 13.52 -23.16 15.18
C LEU A 240 14.30 -24.36 15.79
N SER A 241 14.85 -25.25 14.96
CA SER A 241 15.54 -26.48 15.38
C SER A 241 17.05 -26.50 15.09
N TRP A 242 17.64 -25.36 14.73
CA TRP A 242 19.11 -25.18 14.63
C TRP A 242 19.64 -24.12 15.61
N LEU A 243 19.16 -24.13 16.85
CA LEU A 243 19.90 -23.50 17.95
C LEU A 243 21.04 -24.44 18.35
N PRO A 244 22.32 -24.16 18.02
CA PRO A 244 23.39 -24.75 18.80
C PRO A 244 23.26 -24.17 20.21
N TYR A 245 23.05 -25.08 21.17
CA TYR A 245 23.39 -24.84 22.57
C TYR A 245 24.80 -24.26 22.62
N VAL A 246 24.92 -22.96 22.91
CA VAL A 246 26.18 -22.36 23.36
C VAL A 246 25.86 -21.63 24.66
N VAL A 247 26.19 -22.32 25.75
CA VAL A 247 26.31 -21.77 27.09
C VAL A 247 27.46 -20.76 27.05
N ALA A 248 27.15 -19.47 27.16
CA ALA A 248 28.16 -18.44 27.38
C ALA A 248 28.30 -18.18 28.88
N HIS A 249 29.45 -18.54 29.44
CA HIS A 249 29.90 -18.04 30.73
C HIS A 249 30.18 -16.53 30.65
N PRO A 250 30.03 -15.77 31.75
CA PRO A 250 30.46 -14.37 31.79
C PRO A 250 31.99 -14.32 31.88
N ALA A 251 32.64 -13.83 30.83
CA ALA A 251 34.05 -13.48 30.87
C ALA A 251 34.20 -11.99 31.20
N HIS A 252 35.18 -11.74 32.05
CA HIS A 252 35.53 -10.47 32.67
C HIS A 252 35.83 -9.34 31.68
N VAL A 253 35.48 -8.14 32.15
CA VAL A 253 35.91 -6.82 31.68
C VAL A 253 37.40 -6.80 31.33
N ALA A 254 37.70 -6.44 30.09
CA ALA A 254 38.97 -5.81 29.71
C ALA A 254 38.65 -4.48 29.02
N ARG A 255 39.20 -3.40 29.59
CA ARG A 255 39.32 -2.10 28.95
C ARG A 255 40.30 -2.25 27.79
N ASP A 256 39.92 -1.86 26.58
CA ASP A 256 40.68 -0.85 25.84
C ASP A 256 39.87 -0.31 24.64
N SER A 257 40.19 0.92 24.30
CA SER A 257 39.53 1.85 23.38
C SER A 257 39.62 1.45 21.90
N GLY A 258 38.45 1.24 21.26
CA GLY A 258 38.37 0.99 19.82
C GLY A 258 36.93 0.99 19.26
N ARG A 259 36.09 1.97 19.62
CA ARG A 259 34.73 2.04 19.06
C ARG A 259 34.74 2.60 17.63
N LEU A 260 33.95 2.07 16.72
CA LEU A 260 33.71 2.68 15.40
C LEU A 260 32.28 3.20 15.33
N PHE A 261 32.12 4.46 14.95
CA PHE A 261 30.81 5.04 14.66
C PHE A 261 30.48 4.90 13.19
N VAL A 262 29.30 4.36 12.91
CA VAL A 262 28.76 4.25 11.56
C VAL A 262 27.46 5.05 11.55
N GLY A 263 27.41 6.15 10.81
CA GLY A 263 26.23 7.04 10.80
C GLY A 263 25.55 7.08 9.43
N SER A 264 24.23 6.94 9.37
CA SER A 264 23.43 7.34 8.22
C SER A 264 22.85 8.73 8.48
N PHE A 265 23.26 9.70 7.66
CA PHE A 265 22.85 11.10 7.83
C PHE A 265 21.87 11.61 6.79
N TRP A 266 21.47 10.78 5.83
CA TRP A 266 20.86 11.30 4.61
C TRP A 266 19.68 10.45 4.14
N SER A 267 18.50 11.07 4.16
CA SER A 267 17.30 10.59 3.48
C SER A 267 17.33 11.03 2.01
N ASN A 268 17.25 10.07 1.08
CA ASN A 268 17.30 10.25 -0.38
C ASN A 268 16.10 11.02 -1.01
N ASP A 269 15.25 11.71 -0.25
CA ASP A 269 13.92 12.12 -0.74
C ASP A 269 13.81 13.56 -1.30
N VAL A 270 14.91 14.28 -1.57
CA VAL A 270 14.84 15.61 -2.23
C VAL A 270 15.98 15.83 -3.23
N ILE A 271 16.05 15.12 -4.37
CA ILE A 271 16.86 15.57 -5.52
C ILE A 271 16.24 15.18 -6.87
N SER A 272 15.51 16.10 -7.49
CA SER A 272 15.49 16.27 -8.95
C SER A 272 15.18 17.72 -9.33
N SER A 273 16.17 18.60 -9.21
CA SER A 273 16.19 19.86 -9.97
C SER A 273 17.64 20.19 -10.28
N GLY A 274 18.07 19.77 -11.47
CA GLY A 274 19.38 20.13 -12.00
C GLY A 274 19.35 21.56 -12.52
N GLU A 275 19.84 22.50 -11.73
CA GLU A 275 20.32 23.78 -12.25
C GLU A 275 21.64 24.15 -11.55
N LYS A 276 22.67 24.42 -12.36
CA LYS A 276 23.96 24.95 -11.89
C LYS A 276 23.80 26.41 -11.44
N PRO A 277 24.32 26.83 -10.28
CA PRO A 277 24.36 28.23 -9.92
C PRO A 277 25.42 28.99 -10.76
N PRO A 278 25.20 30.27 -11.11
CA PRO A 278 26.17 31.07 -11.85
C PRO A 278 27.32 31.54 -10.93
N PRO A 279 28.48 31.91 -11.50
CA PRO A 279 29.64 32.35 -10.72
C PRO A 279 29.42 33.76 -10.17
N VAL A 280 29.69 33.97 -8.87
CA VAL A 280 29.60 35.26 -8.19
C VAL A 280 31.01 35.86 -8.05
N HIS A 281 31.20 37.06 -8.59
CA HIS A 281 32.39 37.89 -8.37
C HIS A 281 32.31 38.60 -7.00
N PRO A 282 33.45 38.84 -6.33
CA PRO A 282 33.46 39.47 -5.02
C PRO A 282 33.31 41.00 -5.14
N THR A 283 32.32 41.55 -4.44
CA THR A 283 32.20 43.01 -4.23
C THR A 283 32.32 43.31 -2.75
N GLU A 284 33.21 44.24 -2.43
CA GLU A 284 33.62 44.68 -1.10
C GLU A 284 32.45 45.16 -0.22
N ILE A 285 32.47 44.77 1.06
CA ILE A 285 31.64 45.39 2.11
C ILE A 285 32.54 46.29 2.96
N ARG A 286 32.15 47.56 3.07
CA ARG A 286 32.71 48.51 4.04
C ARG A 286 31.58 49.18 4.83
N THR A 287 31.91 49.52 6.08
CA THR A 287 31.22 50.40 7.06
C THR A 287 30.06 49.72 7.81
N SER A 288 30.12 49.40 9.10
CA SER A 288 30.49 50.10 10.36
C SER A 288 29.27 50.67 11.11
N ILE A 289 29.25 50.38 12.42
CA ILE A 289 28.56 51.06 13.53
C ILE A 289 27.37 50.28 14.15
N SER A 290 27.37 50.37 15.48
CA SER A 290 26.91 49.49 16.57
C SER A 290 25.61 50.01 17.24
N PRO A 291 25.26 49.60 18.49
CA PRO A 291 24.30 48.55 18.80
C PRO A 291 23.05 49.10 19.53
N SER A 292 21.86 48.53 19.32
CA SER A 292 20.77 48.62 20.31
C SER A 292 19.50 47.87 19.91
N SER A 293 18.78 47.46 20.95
CA SER A 293 17.38 47.05 20.98
C SER A 293 17.02 45.66 20.44
N VAL A 294 17.04 44.73 21.40
CA VAL A 294 16.16 43.56 21.47
C VAL A 294 14.71 44.02 21.28
N VAL A 295 14.05 43.47 20.26
CA VAL A 295 12.59 43.50 20.12
C VAL A 295 12.15 42.06 19.89
N GLU A 296 11.78 41.38 20.97
CA GLU A 296 10.95 40.18 20.94
C GLU A 296 9.58 40.55 20.36
N ARG A 297 9.15 39.86 19.30
CA ARG A 297 7.73 39.81 18.92
C ARG A 297 7.35 38.43 18.40
N ASN A 298 6.51 37.78 19.20
CA ASN A 298 5.80 36.53 18.97
C ASN A 298 5.31 36.35 17.53
N THR A 299 5.93 35.41 16.81
CA THR A 299 5.39 34.79 15.58
C THR A 299 5.86 33.34 15.45
N THR A 300 5.85 32.56 16.55
CA THR A 300 6.43 31.20 16.58
C THR A 300 5.43 30.06 16.41
N SER A 301 4.18 30.33 16.05
CA SER A 301 3.16 29.27 15.83
C SER A 301 2.72 29.06 14.37
N ALA A 302 3.29 29.80 13.41
CA ALA A 302 2.92 29.70 12.00
C ALA A 302 4.10 29.42 11.03
N LEU A 303 5.35 29.39 11.52
CA LEU A 303 6.55 29.23 10.68
C LEU A 303 7.23 27.85 10.82
N ALA A 304 6.74 26.97 11.70
CA ALA A 304 7.33 25.65 11.96
C ALA A 304 6.89 24.54 10.97
N ASN A 305 6.04 24.85 9.97
CA ASN A 305 5.49 23.85 9.05
C ASN A 305 6.19 23.80 7.67
N TYR A 306 7.27 24.54 7.44
CA TYR A 306 7.90 24.65 6.10
C TYR A 306 9.39 24.28 6.04
N ALA A 307 9.96 23.69 7.10
CA ALA A 307 11.41 23.40 7.19
C ALA A 307 11.72 21.89 7.28
N THR A 308 11.07 21.06 6.45
CA THR A 308 11.28 19.59 6.43
C THR A 308 11.87 19.08 5.09
N GLU A 309 12.21 19.96 4.15
CA GLU A 309 12.80 19.56 2.85
C GLU A 309 14.33 19.54 2.82
N ALA A 310 15.02 19.89 3.92
CA ALA A 310 16.49 20.01 3.92
C ALA A 310 17.24 19.14 4.96
N GLY A 311 16.55 18.20 5.63
CA GLY A 311 17.17 17.12 6.41
C GLY A 311 18.41 17.48 7.22
N ILE A 312 18.23 18.06 8.41
CA ILE A 312 19.01 17.91 9.66
C ILE A 312 18.56 19.03 10.62
N GLU A 313 18.19 18.71 11.86
CA GLU A 313 18.49 19.55 13.03
C GLU A 313 18.29 18.84 14.37
N VAL A 314 19.08 19.28 15.35
CA VAL A 314 19.14 18.90 16.77
C VAL A 314 18.77 20.12 17.60
N ILE A 315 17.89 19.99 18.60
CA ILE A 315 17.75 21.02 19.65
C ILE A 315 17.66 20.39 21.05
N GLU A 316 18.49 20.98 21.90
CA GLU A 316 18.86 20.71 23.28
C GLU A 316 17.73 20.85 24.33
N GLU A 317 18.03 20.30 25.51
CA GLU A 317 17.22 19.97 26.66
C GLU A 317 16.62 21.17 27.44
N LYS A 318 15.38 21.02 27.91
CA LYS A 318 14.74 21.87 28.92
C LYS A 318 14.98 21.31 30.32
N LYS A 319 15.37 22.16 31.30
CA LYS A 319 15.00 21.96 32.71
C LYS A 319 14.67 23.29 33.42
N PRO A 320 13.59 23.37 34.24
CA PRO A 320 13.14 24.58 34.95
C PRO A 320 13.49 24.54 36.48
N PRO A 321 12.96 25.44 37.35
CA PRO A 321 13.27 26.86 37.59
C PRO A 321 13.77 27.10 39.06
N PRO A 322 13.93 28.36 39.57
CA PRO A 322 12.84 29.02 40.33
C PRO A 322 12.75 30.57 40.18
N VAL A 323 11.53 31.13 40.04
CA VAL A 323 10.76 31.98 41.00
C VAL A 323 11.19 33.46 41.13
N HIS A 324 10.38 34.40 40.60
CA HIS A 324 9.48 35.30 41.35
C HIS A 324 8.73 36.32 40.45
N SER A 325 7.40 36.39 40.64
CA SER A 325 6.44 37.55 40.62
C SER A 325 6.70 38.74 39.67
N THR A 326 5.74 39.28 38.91
CA THR A 326 4.40 39.77 39.30
C THR A 326 3.58 40.14 38.05
N GLU A 327 2.25 40.16 38.21
CA GLU A 327 1.12 40.50 37.32
C GLU A 327 1.33 41.73 36.37
N VAL A 328 0.64 41.85 35.23
CA VAL A 328 -0.72 42.42 35.11
C VAL A 328 -1.35 42.13 33.72
N ARG A 329 -2.67 41.88 33.74
CA ARG A 329 -3.63 41.74 32.63
C ARG A 329 -3.75 42.99 31.73
N THR A 330 -3.98 42.78 30.44
CA THR A 330 -5.13 43.36 29.69
C THR A 330 -5.40 42.58 28.40
N SER A 331 -6.64 42.72 27.93
CA SER A 331 -7.39 41.80 27.08
C SER A 331 -7.72 42.39 25.71
N ILE A 332 -8.12 41.50 24.78
CA ILE A 332 -9.00 41.68 23.60
C ILE A 332 -8.31 41.77 22.20
N SER A 333 -8.64 40.75 21.41
CA SER A 333 -8.58 40.43 19.94
C SER A 333 -9.21 41.51 19.02
N PRO A 334 -9.19 41.48 17.64
CA PRO A 334 -9.22 40.31 16.74
C PRO A 334 -8.56 40.44 15.31
N SER A 335 -8.67 39.34 14.56
CA SER A 335 -8.96 39.21 13.10
C SER A 335 -7.90 39.55 12.01
N SER A 336 -7.49 38.49 11.32
CA SER A 336 -7.44 38.27 9.84
C SER A 336 -6.48 39.07 8.91
N ALA A 337 -5.50 38.31 8.40
CA ALA A 337 -5.30 37.94 6.98
C ALA A 337 -4.42 38.77 6.01
N VAL A 338 -3.65 37.99 5.23
CA VAL A 338 -3.05 38.17 3.88
C VAL A 338 -1.83 39.10 3.74
N GLU A 339 -0.65 38.59 3.39
CA GLU A 339 -0.14 38.49 2.01
C GLU A 339 1.38 38.25 1.96
N GLN A 340 1.79 37.49 0.95
CA GLN A 340 3.10 36.90 0.72
C GLN A 340 3.95 37.82 -0.16
N LEU A 341 5.24 38.00 0.13
CA LEU A 341 6.22 38.41 -0.88
C LEU A 341 7.64 37.95 -0.51
N ASN A 342 8.27 37.36 -1.52
CA ASN A 342 9.58 36.71 -1.60
C ASN A 342 10.75 37.51 -0.99
N THR A 343 11.66 36.80 -0.31
CA THR A 343 13.11 37.11 -0.30
C THR A 343 13.98 35.87 0.01
N THR A 344 14.48 35.26 -1.06
CA THR A 344 15.90 34.97 -1.38
C THR A 344 16.88 34.52 -0.26
N ASN A 345 17.37 33.28 -0.42
CA ASN A 345 18.74 32.76 -0.18
C ASN A 345 19.46 32.89 1.18
N ALA A 346 18.86 33.44 2.24
CA ALA A 346 19.55 33.57 3.53
C ALA A 346 19.31 32.40 4.52
N SER A 347 18.27 31.60 4.33
CA SER A 347 17.75 30.68 5.35
C SER A 347 18.38 29.28 5.35
N ALA A 348 19.08 28.85 4.29
CA ALA A 348 19.75 27.55 4.25
C ALA A 348 21.07 27.50 5.04
N ASN A 349 21.74 28.65 5.23
CA ASN A 349 23.07 28.71 5.84
C ASN A 349 23.08 28.51 7.37
N TYR A 350 21.95 28.75 8.05
CA TYR A 350 21.89 28.72 9.52
C TYR A 350 21.76 27.30 10.11
N ALA A 351 21.08 26.37 9.42
CA ALA A 351 20.94 24.98 9.90
C ALA A 351 22.25 24.16 9.80
N THR A 352 23.13 24.54 8.85
CA THR A 352 24.49 24.00 8.70
C THR A 352 25.44 24.41 9.84
N GLU A 353 25.18 25.51 10.54
CA GLU A 353 26.08 26.00 11.61
C GLU A 353 26.10 25.10 12.86
N ALA A 354 25.03 24.34 13.16
CA ALA A 354 24.98 23.49 14.36
C ALA A 354 25.60 22.09 14.13
N GLY A 355 25.37 21.46 12.97
CA GLY A 355 25.75 20.07 12.70
C GLY A 355 27.27 19.83 12.65
N HIS A 356 28.02 20.75 12.04
CA HIS A 356 29.48 20.62 11.92
C HIS A 356 30.17 20.75 13.29
N LEU A 357 29.65 21.59 14.21
CA LEU A 357 30.18 21.72 15.57
C LEU A 357 30.00 20.43 16.38
N VAL A 358 28.88 19.73 16.20
CA VAL A 358 28.60 18.44 16.85
C VAL A 358 29.55 17.36 16.34
N LEU A 359 29.77 17.29 15.03
CA LEU A 359 30.74 16.37 14.44
C LEU A 359 32.17 16.69 14.91
N TYR A 360 32.52 17.97 15.00
CA TYR A 360 33.81 18.41 15.54
C TYR A 360 34.03 17.92 16.97
N ARG A 361 33.03 18.03 17.86
CA ARG A 361 33.10 17.49 19.24
C ARG A 361 33.35 15.98 19.25
N LEU A 362 32.66 15.24 18.38
CA LEU A 362 32.86 13.80 18.26
C LEU A 362 34.29 13.46 17.79
N ARG A 363 34.84 14.21 16.82
CA ARG A 363 36.23 14.03 16.35
C ARG A 363 37.27 14.24 17.44
N GLN A 364 37.06 15.16 18.37
CA GLN A 364 37.98 15.39 19.51
C GLN A 364 38.13 14.18 20.43
N SER A 365 37.28 13.16 20.28
CA SER A 365 37.26 11.98 21.13
C SER A 365 38.08 10.81 20.58
N ASN A 366 38.79 11.01 19.45
CA ASN A 366 39.62 9.99 18.78
C ASN A 366 38.87 8.70 18.42
N ILE A 367 37.56 8.79 18.21
CA ILE A 367 36.74 7.66 17.82
C ILE A 367 36.66 7.65 16.29
N PRO A 368 37.05 6.54 15.61
CA PRO A 368 36.85 6.40 14.18
C PRO A 368 35.38 6.61 13.77
N ILE A 369 35.17 7.34 12.67
CA ILE A 369 33.85 7.66 12.13
C ILE A 369 33.78 7.19 10.67
N LYS A 370 32.68 6.55 10.30
CA LYS A 370 32.30 6.26 8.92
C LYS A 370 30.88 6.75 8.64
N PHE A 371 30.71 7.44 7.54
CA PHE A 371 29.44 7.93 7.02
C PHE A 371 28.92 6.92 6.00
N VAL A 372 27.74 6.34 6.25
CA VAL A 372 27.14 5.33 5.38
C VAL A 372 25.87 5.83 4.69
N THR A 373 25.72 5.49 3.40
CA THR A 373 24.50 5.82 2.66
C THR A 373 24.16 4.82 1.53
N ASN A 374 22.86 4.67 1.27
CA ASN A 374 22.34 3.93 0.11
C ASN A 374 22.10 4.88 -1.07
N THR A 375 23.15 5.56 -1.55
CA THR A 375 23.09 6.28 -2.82
C THR A 375 23.38 5.35 -3.98
N THR A 376 22.77 5.63 -5.13
CA THR A 376 22.94 4.87 -6.37
C THR A 376 23.30 5.69 -7.59
N LYS A 377 23.38 7.00 -7.41
CA LYS A 377 23.70 7.94 -8.48
C LYS A 377 24.91 8.79 -8.14
N GLU A 378 25.17 9.07 -6.87
CA GLU A 378 26.27 9.97 -6.50
C GLU A 378 27.53 9.17 -6.17
N SER A 379 28.64 9.52 -6.84
CA SER A 379 29.96 9.01 -6.50
C SER A 379 30.40 9.46 -5.11
N ARG A 380 31.39 8.77 -4.54
CA ARG A 380 32.00 9.15 -3.28
C ARG A 380 32.60 10.55 -3.32
N SER A 381 33.23 10.93 -4.44
CA SER A 381 33.81 12.27 -4.66
C SER A 381 32.74 13.35 -4.62
N CYS A 382 31.63 13.17 -5.34
CA CYS A 382 30.54 14.14 -5.40
C CYS A 382 29.88 14.34 -4.02
N LEU A 383 29.68 13.24 -3.27
CA LEU A 383 29.14 13.31 -1.92
C LEU A 383 30.11 14.02 -0.97
N HIS A 384 31.40 13.74 -1.07
CA HIS A 384 32.44 14.41 -0.28
C HIS A 384 32.46 15.92 -0.52
N GLU A 385 32.51 16.36 -1.77
CA GLU A 385 32.52 17.79 -2.12
C GLU A 385 31.30 18.52 -1.56
N ARG A 386 30.11 17.90 -1.66
CA ARG A 386 28.87 18.50 -1.12
C ARG A 386 28.93 18.65 0.40
N LEU A 387 29.43 17.64 1.11
CA LEU A 387 29.51 17.68 2.58
C LEU A 387 30.53 18.72 3.06
N VAL A 388 31.67 18.84 2.37
CA VAL A 388 32.67 19.87 2.66
C VAL A 388 32.12 21.27 2.39
N GLN A 389 31.35 21.46 1.30
CA GLN A 389 30.68 22.73 1.01
C GLN A 389 29.65 23.11 2.09
N MET A 390 29.07 22.13 2.77
CA MET A 390 28.17 22.34 3.91
C MET A 390 28.91 22.59 5.25
N GLY A 391 30.25 22.65 5.23
CA GLY A 391 31.09 22.93 6.40
C GLY A 391 31.48 21.72 7.23
N PHE A 392 31.19 20.49 6.78
CA PHE A 392 31.62 19.28 7.48
C PHE A 392 33.08 18.94 7.16
N ASP A 393 33.89 18.79 8.20
CA ASP A 393 35.25 18.27 8.10
C ASP A 393 35.20 16.73 7.99
N ILE A 394 35.23 16.21 6.76
CA ILE A 394 35.11 14.79 6.41
C ILE A 394 36.18 14.43 5.40
N GLU A 395 36.80 13.25 5.55
CA GLU A 395 37.74 12.70 4.58
C GLU A 395 37.02 11.73 3.62
N PRO A 396 37.43 11.62 2.33
CA PRO A 396 36.76 10.75 1.37
C PRO A 396 36.68 9.28 1.80
N GLN A 397 37.70 8.77 2.50
CA GLN A 397 37.76 7.39 3.02
C GLN A 397 36.74 7.09 4.13
N GLU A 398 36.21 8.11 4.78
CA GLU A 398 35.19 7.94 5.82
C GLU A 398 33.80 7.73 5.20
N ILE A 399 33.62 8.01 3.91
CA ILE A 399 32.35 7.85 3.21
C ILE A 399 32.25 6.45 2.60
N TRP A 400 31.26 5.69 3.04
CA TRP A 400 30.97 4.33 2.60
C TRP A 400 29.57 4.23 1.98
N THR A 401 29.53 4.23 0.64
CA THR A 401 28.28 4.16 -0.12
C THR A 401 27.96 2.73 -0.56
N SER A 402 26.71 2.45 -0.93
CA SER A 402 26.37 1.15 -1.58
C SER A 402 27.12 0.93 -2.89
N LEU A 403 27.42 2.01 -3.63
CA LEU A 403 28.29 1.96 -4.82
C LEU A 403 29.71 1.54 -4.46
N TRP A 404 30.28 2.11 -3.38
CA TRP A 404 31.62 1.74 -2.92
C TRP A 404 31.68 0.30 -2.41
N ALA A 405 30.66 -0.15 -1.68
CA ALA A 405 30.54 -1.55 -1.27
C ALA A 405 30.51 -2.51 -2.47
N ALA A 406 29.86 -2.11 -3.56
CA ALA A 406 29.85 -2.87 -4.81
C ALA A 406 31.20 -2.85 -5.54
N ARG A 407 31.88 -1.70 -5.60
CA ARG A 407 33.25 -1.59 -6.12
C ARG A 407 34.20 -2.51 -5.34
N ASP A 408 34.12 -2.47 -4.02
CA ASP A 408 34.97 -3.25 -3.12
C ASP A 408 34.75 -4.75 -3.33
N LEU A 409 33.49 -5.21 -3.39
CA LEU A 409 33.16 -6.61 -3.66
C LEU A 409 33.65 -7.07 -5.03
N VAL A 410 33.43 -6.27 -6.08
CA VAL A 410 33.92 -6.56 -7.44
C VAL A 410 35.44 -6.67 -7.45
N THR A 411 36.14 -5.79 -6.75
CA THR A 411 37.59 -5.77 -6.67
C THR A 411 38.13 -6.97 -5.89
N ALA A 412 37.53 -7.27 -4.73
CA ALA A 412 37.92 -8.38 -3.86
C ALA A 412 37.75 -9.75 -4.56
N ARG A 413 36.73 -9.89 -5.40
CA ARG A 413 36.48 -11.11 -6.20
C ARG A 413 37.16 -11.07 -7.58
N ASN A 414 37.90 -10.00 -7.90
CA ASN A 414 38.55 -9.76 -9.19
C ASN A 414 37.61 -9.95 -10.40
N LEU A 415 36.40 -9.40 -10.30
CA LEU A 415 35.37 -9.52 -11.33
C LEU A 415 35.52 -8.44 -12.43
N ARG A 416 34.97 -8.74 -13.60
CA ARG A 416 34.81 -7.87 -14.79
C ARG A 416 33.31 -7.64 -15.05
N PRO A 417 32.72 -6.64 -14.39
CA PRO A 417 31.28 -6.45 -14.42
C PRO A 417 30.78 -5.75 -15.69
N LEU A 418 29.63 -6.20 -16.17
CA LEU A 418 28.75 -5.34 -16.97
C LEU A 418 28.07 -4.34 -16.04
N LEU A 419 28.43 -3.06 -16.14
CA LEU A 419 27.94 -1.99 -15.27
C LEU A 419 26.67 -1.33 -15.84
N MET A 420 25.54 -1.61 -15.20
CA MET A 420 24.26 -0.93 -15.42
C MET A 420 24.05 0.15 -14.35
N LEU A 421 24.87 1.19 -14.41
CA LEU A 421 24.90 2.32 -13.46
C LEU A 421 24.68 3.65 -14.17
N ASP A 422 24.20 4.66 -13.44
CA ASP A 422 24.15 6.07 -13.87
C ASP A 422 25.58 6.58 -14.12
N ASP A 423 25.75 7.54 -15.03
CA ASP A 423 27.08 8.01 -15.45
C ASP A 423 27.85 8.65 -14.29
N SER A 424 27.16 9.34 -13.38
CA SER A 424 27.80 9.89 -12.18
C SER A 424 28.25 8.80 -11.20
N ALA A 425 27.57 7.65 -11.17
CA ALA A 425 27.97 6.51 -10.34
C ALA A 425 29.16 5.73 -10.94
N MET A 426 29.38 5.85 -12.26
CA MET A 426 30.50 5.16 -12.94
C MET A 426 31.88 5.65 -12.50
N GLU A 427 31.99 6.86 -11.94
CA GLU A 427 33.23 7.41 -11.39
C GLU A 427 33.82 6.49 -10.31
N ASP A 428 32.96 5.95 -9.43
CA ASP A 428 33.35 4.99 -8.39
C ASP A 428 33.76 3.63 -8.98
N PHE A 429 33.68 3.40 -10.29
CA PHE A 429 34.06 2.14 -10.95
C PHE A 429 35.16 2.31 -12.00
N VAL A 430 35.81 3.48 -12.05
CA VAL A 430 37.00 3.69 -12.92
C VAL A 430 38.05 2.62 -12.62
N GLY A 431 38.55 1.99 -13.69
CA GLY A 431 39.50 0.85 -13.65
C GLY A 431 38.86 -0.55 -13.61
N LEU A 432 37.54 -0.64 -13.46
CA LEU A 432 36.77 -1.89 -13.53
C LEU A 432 36.01 -2.03 -14.85
N SER A 433 35.65 -0.90 -15.46
CA SER A 433 35.02 -0.81 -16.77
C SER A 433 35.99 -1.14 -17.91
N GLY A 434 35.57 -1.96 -18.89
CA GLY A 434 36.30 -2.13 -20.15
C GLY A 434 37.56 -3.00 -20.10
N ARG A 435 37.72 -3.83 -19.05
CA ARG A 435 38.74 -4.90 -19.05
C ARG A 435 38.51 -5.84 -20.23
N GLU A 436 39.56 -6.22 -20.95
CA GLU A 436 39.45 -7.11 -22.11
C GLU A 436 38.86 -8.49 -21.74
N GLY A 437 38.01 -9.01 -22.63
CA GLY A 437 37.34 -10.31 -22.52
C GLY A 437 35.86 -10.25 -22.17
N GLU A 438 35.25 -11.42 -21.95
CA GLU A 438 33.82 -11.54 -21.64
C GLU A 438 33.50 -11.10 -20.20
N TYR A 439 32.32 -10.51 -20.01
CA TYR A 439 31.81 -10.14 -18.68
C TYR A 439 31.58 -11.38 -17.84
N ASP A 440 32.03 -11.34 -16.58
CA ASP A 440 31.89 -12.44 -15.61
C ASP A 440 31.02 -12.07 -14.41
N SER A 441 30.30 -10.95 -14.51
CA SER A 441 29.34 -10.47 -13.52
C SER A 441 28.48 -9.34 -14.12
N VAL A 442 27.34 -9.05 -13.48
CA VAL A 442 26.50 -7.89 -13.82
C VAL A 442 26.26 -7.07 -12.55
N VAL A 443 26.51 -5.76 -12.60
CA VAL A 443 26.20 -4.84 -11.49
C VAL A 443 25.08 -3.91 -11.91
N VAL A 444 24.00 -3.87 -11.13
CA VAL A 444 22.79 -3.09 -11.43
C VAL A 444 22.52 -2.08 -10.32
N GLY A 445 22.56 -0.80 -10.68
CA GLY A 445 22.10 0.32 -9.86
C GLY A 445 20.92 1.01 -10.53
N LEU A 446 20.56 2.21 -10.06
CA LEU A 446 19.48 2.99 -10.67
C LEU A 446 20.00 3.73 -11.91
N ALA A 447 19.78 3.15 -13.10
CA ALA A 447 20.25 3.70 -14.37
C ALA A 447 19.11 3.77 -15.40
N PRO A 448 18.21 4.78 -15.31
CA PRO A 448 17.02 4.86 -16.17
C PRO A 448 17.32 4.77 -17.67
N GLU A 449 18.41 5.40 -18.13
CA GLU A 449 18.81 5.38 -19.55
C GLU A 449 19.23 3.97 -20.03
N LYS A 450 19.71 3.13 -19.11
CA LYS A 450 20.13 1.73 -19.37
C LYS A 450 19.01 0.73 -19.10
N PHE A 451 17.83 1.16 -18.65
CA PHE A 451 16.68 0.31 -18.39
C PHE A 451 15.78 0.14 -19.61
N ASN A 452 16.41 -0.16 -20.74
CA ASN A 452 15.75 -0.46 -22.00
C ASN A 452 15.97 -1.94 -22.38
N TYR A 453 15.17 -2.45 -23.32
CA TYR A 453 15.20 -3.87 -23.71
C TYR A 453 16.58 -4.32 -24.19
N SER A 454 17.30 -3.48 -24.94
CA SER A 454 18.61 -3.83 -25.50
C SER A 454 19.64 -4.10 -24.39
N GLU A 455 19.77 -3.17 -23.45
CA GLU A 455 20.72 -3.27 -22.34
C GLU A 455 20.34 -4.38 -21.35
N LEU A 456 19.04 -4.52 -21.02
CA LEU A 456 18.57 -5.61 -20.17
C LEU A 456 18.79 -6.99 -20.81
N ASN A 457 18.58 -7.12 -22.12
CA ASN A 457 18.83 -8.36 -22.84
C ASN A 457 20.33 -8.69 -22.93
N LYS A 458 21.19 -7.66 -23.02
CA LYS A 458 22.65 -7.82 -22.91
C LYS A 458 23.04 -8.37 -21.53
N ALA A 459 22.52 -7.78 -20.46
CA ALA A 459 22.73 -8.28 -19.10
C ALA A 459 22.20 -9.69 -18.89
N PHE A 460 20.99 -9.98 -19.35
CA PHE A 460 20.39 -11.32 -19.30
C PHE A 460 21.29 -12.37 -19.99
N ARG A 461 21.83 -12.09 -21.17
CA ARG A 461 22.73 -13.01 -21.88
C ARG A 461 24.02 -13.28 -21.12
N VAL A 462 24.58 -12.28 -20.45
CA VAL A 462 25.74 -12.45 -19.57
C VAL A 462 25.37 -13.37 -18.40
N LEU A 463 24.21 -13.15 -17.76
CA LEU A 463 23.73 -13.95 -16.63
C LEU A 463 23.44 -15.42 -16.97
N LEU A 464 23.08 -15.73 -18.22
CA LEU A 464 22.93 -17.13 -18.67
C LEU A 464 24.25 -17.92 -18.57
N GLY A 465 25.40 -17.25 -18.50
CA GLY A 465 26.69 -17.87 -18.21
C GLY A 465 26.84 -18.37 -16.76
N GLY A 466 25.83 -18.19 -15.90
CA GLY A 466 25.87 -18.58 -14.48
C GLY A 466 26.70 -17.63 -13.61
N VAL A 467 26.90 -16.40 -14.08
CA VAL A 467 27.69 -15.36 -13.42
C VAL A 467 26.87 -14.58 -12.39
N PRO A 468 27.48 -13.97 -11.36
CA PRO A 468 26.76 -13.26 -10.32
C PRO A 468 26.05 -12.00 -10.83
N LEU A 469 24.79 -11.83 -10.38
CA LEU A 469 24.03 -10.59 -10.45
C LEU A 469 24.24 -9.83 -9.14
N ILE A 470 24.79 -8.64 -9.19
CA ILE A 470 25.05 -7.76 -8.05
C ILE A 470 24.11 -6.57 -8.16
N ALA A 471 23.29 -6.32 -7.15
CA ALA A 471 22.35 -5.19 -7.13
C ALA A 471 22.81 -4.18 -6.08
N ILE A 472 22.92 -2.89 -6.43
CA ILE A 472 23.31 -1.84 -5.47
C ILE A 472 22.26 -1.67 -4.36
N HIS A 473 20.99 -1.92 -4.68
CA HIS A 473 19.84 -2.07 -3.76
C HIS A 473 18.62 -2.54 -4.56
N GLU A 474 17.54 -2.94 -3.89
CA GLU A 474 16.30 -3.42 -4.51
C GLU A 474 15.08 -2.55 -4.18
N SER A 475 15.24 -1.22 -4.11
CA SER A 475 14.07 -0.37 -3.86
C SER A 475 13.05 -0.53 -4.99
N ARG A 476 11.77 -0.63 -4.61
CA ARG A 476 10.65 -0.79 -5.57
C ARG A 476 10.44 0.51 -6.36
N TYR A 477 10.50 1.63 -5.66
CA TYR A 477 10.28 2.98 -6.18
C TYR A 477 10.95 4.00 -5.26
N PHE A 478 11.03 5.25 -5.73
CA PHE A 478 11.43 6.42 -4.94
C PHE A 478 10.59 7.64 -5.38
N LYS A 479 10.62 8.72 -4.60
CA LYS A 479 9.80 9.92 -4.87
C LYS A 479 10.63 10.95 -5.66
N GLN A 480 10.04 11.49 -6.73
CA GLN A 480 10.50 12.66 -7.47
C GLN A 480 9.48 13.80 -7.33
N THR A 481 9.80 14.97 -7.89
CA THR A 481 8.94 16.17 -7.85
C THR A 481 7.58 15.95 -8.52
N ASP A 482 7.50 15.06 -9.52
CA ASP A 482 6.31 14.77 -10.32
C ASP A 482 5.57 13.48 -9.89
N GLY A 483 6.10 12.72 -8.93
CA GLY A 483 5.44 11.53 -8.39
C GLY A 483 6.37 10.41 -7.96
N LEU A 484 5.82 9.19 -7.86
CA LEU A 484 6.60 7.98 -7.58
C LEU A 484 7.15 7.41 -8.88
N VAL A 485 8.45 7.14 -8.89
CA VAL A 485 9.16 6.58 -10.04
C VAL A 485 9.81 5.23 -9.68
N LEU A 486 10.00 4.37 -10.68
CA LEU A 486 10.56 3.03 -10.47
C LEU A 486 12.00 3.10 -9.98
N GLY A 487 12.30 2.32 -8.94
CA GLY A 487 13.67 2.07 -8.49
C GLY A 487 14.35 1.00 -9.36
N PRO A 488 15.57 0.56 -9.00
CA PRO A 488 16.24 -0.54 -9.71
C PRO A 488 15.64 -1.92 -9.39
N GLY A 489 14.93 -2.08 -8.26
CA GLY A 489 14.39 -3.36 -7.82
C GLY A 489 13.54 -4.11 -8.88
N PRO A 490 12.59 -3.47 -9.57
CA PRO A 490 11.84 -4.08 -10.66
C PRO A 490 12.71 -4.67 -11.77
N PHE A 491 13.79 -3.99 -12.15
CA PHE A 491 14.70 -4.43 -13.20
C PHE A 491 15.62 -5.56 -12.73
N VAL A 492 16.09 -5.48 -11.49
CA VAL A 492 16.83 -6.57 -10.83
C VAL A 492 15.97 -7.83 -10.76
N LYS A 493 14.71 -7.72 -10.30
CA LYS A 493 13.78 -8.87 -10.25
C LYS A 493 13.41 -9.40 -11.63
N GLY A 494 13.34 -8.55 -12.64
CA GLY A 494 13.19 -8.99 -14.04
C GLY A 494 14.36 -9.85 -14.51
N LEU A 495 15.59 -9.45 -14.19
CA LEU A 495 16.80 -10.21 -14.51
C LEU A 495 16.91 -11.51 -13.70
N GLU A 496 16.62 -11.49 -12.38
CA GLU A 496 16.55 -12.69 -11.54
C GLU A 496 15.58 -13.72 -12.15
N TYR A 497 14.39 -13.27 -12.52
CA TYR A 497 13.36 -14.13 -13.09
C TYR A 497 13.78 -14.70 -14.45
N ALA A 498 14.32 -13.87 -15.34
CA ALA A 498 14.71 -14.29 -16.67
C ALA A 498 15.89 -15.26 -16.65
N ALA A 499 16.92 -14.99 -15.84
CA ALA A 499 18.15 -15.78 -15.77
C ALA A 499 18.07 -16.95 -14.77
N GLY A 500 17.01 -17.05 -13.97
CA GLY A 500 16.88 -18.09 -12.94
C GLY A 500 17.92 -17.97 -11.82
N CYS A 501 18.38 -16.76 -11.52
CA CYS A 501 19.40 -16.48 -10.51
C CYS A 501 18.85 -15.58 -9.38
N LYS A 502 19.64 -15.41 -8.32
CA LYS A 502 19.36 -14.43 -7.26
C LYS A 502 20.43 -13.35 -7.22
N ALA A 503 19.98 -12.11 -7.04
CA ALA A 503 20.87 -10.97 -6.93
C ALA A 503 21.52 -10.94 -5.54
N GLU A 504 22.81 -10.67 -5.50
CA GLU A 504 23.51 -10.26 -4.30
C GLU A 504 23.24 -8.77 -4.08
N VAL A 505 22.32 -8.48 -3.17
CA VAL A 505 21.88 -7.12 -2.86
C VAL A 505 22.86 -6.47 -1.91
N LEU A 506 23.45 -5.37 -2.33
CA LEU A 506 24.32 -4.52 -1.54
C LEU A 506 23.52 -3.36 -0.95
N GLY A 507 24.10 -2.68 0.03
CA GLY A 507 23.41 -1.62 0.76
C GLY A 507 22.58 -2.10 1.95
N LYS A 508 22.16 -1.14 2.76
CA LYS A 508 21.29 -1.35 3.93
C LYS A 508 19.90 -1.85 3.51
N PRO A 509 19.23 -2.75 4.25
CA PRO A 509 19.59 -3.29 5.57
C PRO A 509 20.50 -4.53 5.56
N ASN A 510 21.15 -4.89 4.45
CA ASN A 510 21.92 -6.14 4.39
C ASN A 510 23.11 -6.11 5.38
N PRO A 511 23.26 -7.11 6.28
CA PRO A 511 24.42 -7.21 7.19
C PRO A 511 25.77 -7.14 6.48
N ALA A 512 25.87 -7.63 5.24
CA ALA A 512 27.11 -7.56 4.45
C ALA A 512 27.56 -6.11 4.18
N PHE A 513 26.62 -5.16 4.04
CA PHE A 513 26.94 -3.75 3.87
C PHE A 513 27.61 -3.18 5.13
N PHE A 514 26.99 -3.39 6.29
CA PHE A 514 27.54 -2.92 7.57
C PHE A 514 28.89 -3.58 7.85
N LYS A 515 29.04 -4.89 7.58
CA LYS A 515 30.32 -5.59 7.73
C LYS A 515 31.41 -5.01 6.83
N SER A 516 31.10 -4.71 5.57
CA SER A 516 32.05 -4.06 4.66
C SER A 516 32.45 -2.67 5.14
N ALA A 517 31.52 -1.92 5.74
CA ALA A 517 31.81 -0.63 6.35
C ALA A 517 32.68 -0.77 7.60
N LEU A 518 32.52 -1.79 8.43
CA LEU A 518 33.35 -2.00 9.63
C LEU A 518 34.79 -2.41 9.30
N GLY A 519 35.00 -3.17 8.22
CA GLY A 519 36.29 -3.80 7.94
C GLY A 519 36.60 -4.87 8.99
N ASP A 520 37.74 -4.74 9.68
CA ASP A 520 38.20 -5.69 10.70
C ASP A 520 37.66 -5.41 12.12
N ILE A 521 36.85 -4.36 12.28
CA ILE A 521 36.32 -3.96 13.59
C ILE A 521 35.17 -4.88 14.00
N ASP A 522 35.20 -5.36 15.26
CA ASP A 522 34.15 -6.21 15.80
C ASP A 522 32.81 -5.42 15.84
N PRO A 523 31.72 -5.97 15.27
CA PRO A 523 30.42 -5.30 15.29
C PRO A 523 29.95 -4.88 16.69
N SER A 524 30.28 -5.64 17.73
CA SER A 524 29.88 -5.34 19.12
C SER A 524 30.55 -4.09 19.70
N GLU A 525 31.67 -3.66 19.10
CA GLU A 525 32.38 -2.42 19.44
C GLU A 525 31.88 -1.22 18.64
N ALA A 526 31.00 -1.45 17.65
CA ALA A 526 30.50 -0.41 16.78
C ALA A 526 29.07 0.05 17.12
N VAL A 527 28.80 1.30 16.78
CA VAL A 527 27.49 1.93 16.97
C VAL A 527 26.97 2.46 15.65
N MET A 528 25.76 2.08 15.28
CA MET A 528 25.00 2.64 14.17
C MET A 528 24.10 3.77 14.65
N ILE A 529 24.17 4.94 14.02
CA ILE A 529 23.26 6.07 14.26
C ILE A 529 22.47 6.33 12.98
N GLY A 530 21.14 6.37 13.07
CA GLY A 530 20.28 6.60 11.90
C GLY A 530 18.83 6.92 12.26
N ASP A 531 18.07 7.39 11.28
CA ASP A 531 16.66 7.77 11.41
C ASP A 531 15.69 6.68 10.92
N ASP A 532 16.16 5.70 10.15
CA ASP A 532 15.33 4.59 9.66
C ASP A 532 15.49 3.34 10.53
N VAL A 533 14.44 2.99 11.28
CA VAL A 533 14.47 1.85 12.21
C VAL A 533 14.72 0.50 11.52
N ALA A 534 14.23 0.31 10.30
CA ALA A 534 14.36 -0.97 9.60
C ALA A 534 15.65 -1.03 8.78
N ILE A 535 15.96 0.05 8.06
CA ILE A 535 17.10 0.11 7.15
C ILE A 535 18.41 0.26 7.93
N ASP A 536 18.46 1.19 8.89
CA ASP A 536 19.69 1.53 9.59
C ASP A 536 19.86 0.70 10.85
N ILE A 537 18.88 0.79 11.75
CA ILE A 537 19.01 0.26 13.12
C ILE A 537 18.92 -1.25 13.13
N GLN A 538 17.83 -1.83 12.62
CA GLN A 538 17.67 -3.28 12.58
C GLN A 538 18.77 -3.95 11.75
N GLY A 539 19.11 -3.38 10.60
CA GLY A 539 20.18 -3.90 9.73
C GLY A 539 21.53 -4.00 10.45
N ALA A 540 21.91 -2.97 11.21
CA ALA A 540 23.15 -2.96 11.98
C ALA A 540 23.10 -3.87 13.21
N MET A 541 21.97 -3.90 13.93
CA MET A 541 21.80 -4.71 15.13
C MET A 541 21.81 -6.21 14.84
N ILE A 542 21.31 -6.65 13.67
CA ILE A 542 21.43 -8.04 13.22
C ILE A 542 22.90 -8.49 13.13
N LEU A 543 23.82 -7.56 12.80
CA LEU A 543 25.26 -7.84 12.75
C LEU A 543 25.92 -7.85 14.14
N GLY A 544 25.21 -7.39 15.19
CA GLY A 544 25.73 -7.28 16.56
C GLY A 544 26.11 -5.86 16.98
N MET A 545 25.88 -4.85 16.13
CA MET A 545 26.14 -3.44 16.47
C MET A 545 25.11 -2.91 17.45
N LYS A 546 25.48 -1.86 18.21
CA LYS A 546 24.51 -1.06 18.96
C LYS A 546 23.81 -0.09 18.02
N GLY A 547 22.51 0.12 18.21
CA GLY A 547 21.71 1.00 17.35
C GLY A 547 21.15 2.20 18.11
N ILE A 548 21.46 3.42 17.67
CA ILE A 548 20.88 4.67 18.17
C ILE A 548 19.92 5.22 17.12
N LEU A 549 18.62 5.15 17.41
CA LEU A 549 17.57 5.69 16.54
C LEU A 549 17.38 7.18 16.79
N LEU A 550 17.46 8.00 15.75
CA LEU A 550 17.19 9.44 15.81
C LEU A 550 15.70 9.72 15.53
N GLN A 551 15.11 10.65 16.27
CA GLN A 551 13.73 11.13 16.05
C GLN A 551 13.63 12.25 15.01
N THR A 552 14.65 12.39 14.16
CA THR A 552 14.70 13.31 13.03
C THR A 552 14.44 12.56 11.71
N GLY A 553 14.37 13.29 10.58
CA GLY A 553 14.30 12.68 9.25
C GLY A 553 13.04 11.84 8.98
N LYS A 554 13.24 10.57 8.62
CA LYS A 554 12.18 9.61 8.26
C LYS A 554 11.40 9.06 9.44
N TYR A 555 11.91 9.21 10.66
CA TYR A 555 11.29 8.69 11.86
C TYR A 555 9.83 9.12 12.00
N ARG A 556 8.99 8.19 12.47
CA ARG A 556 7.60 8.44 12.88
C ARG A 556 7.40 7.94 14.32
N PRO A 557 6.58 8.62 15.14
CA PRO A 557 6.29 8.17 16.50
C PRO A 557 5.83 6.70 16.54
N GLY A 558 6.49 5.90 17.38
CA GLY A 558 6.24 4.47 17.51
C GLY A 558 7.14 3.58 16.64
N ASP A 559 7.99 4.16 15.78
CA ASP A 559 8.97 3.40 14.99
C ASP A 559 9.92 2.58 15.87
N GLU A 560 10.29 3.08 17.05
CA GLU A 560 11.13 2.40 18.03
C GLU A 560 10.56 1.04 18.50
N ASN A 561 9.24 0.83 18.34
CA ASN A 561 8.56 -0.38 18.74
C ASN A 561 8.40 -1.39 17.59
N LYS A 562 8.87 -1.05 16.37
CA LYS A 562 8.68 -1.90 15.17
C LYS A 562 9.65 -3.08 15.08
N ILE A 563 10.73 -3.08 15.86
CA ILE A 563 11.80 -4.08 15.77
C ILE A 563 12.06 -4.73 17.13
N VAL A 564 12.46 -6.00 17.09
CA VAL A 564 12.88 -6.78 18.27
C VAL A 564 14.25 -7.41 17.96
N PRO A 565 15.28 -7.19 18.80
CA PRO A 565 15.30 -6.28 19.96
C PRO A 565 15.08 -4.81 19.57
N ALA A 566 14.54 -4.01 20.49
CA ALA A 566 14.34 -2.58 20.30
C ALA A 566 15.68 -1.85 20.12
N PRO A 567 15.70 -0.65 19.51
CA PRO A 567 16.91 0.18 19.41
C PRO A 567 17.62 0.30 20.77
N THR A 568 18.95 0.28 20.77
CA THR A 568 19.74 0.38 22.01
C THR A 568 19.43 1.69 22.74
N ILE A 569 19.31 2.79 22.00
CA ILE A 569 18.94 4.12 22.50
C ILE A 569 18.06 4.80 21.44
N VAL A 570 17.12 5.63 21.89
CA VAL A 570 16.37 6.57 21.03
C VAL A 570 16.75 7.98 21.45
N CYS A 571 17.18 8.80 20.51
CA CYS A 571 17.59 10.19 20.73
C CYS A 571 16.70 11.13 19.94
N THR A 572 16.43 12.33 20.47
CA THR A 572 15.72 13.37 19.74
C THR A 572 16.41 13.69 18.42
N ASP A 573 17.74 13.67 18.44
CA ASP A 573 18.58 14.14 17.35
C ASP A 573 20.06 13.72 17.51
N PHE A 574 20.89 14.11 16.54
CA PHE A 574 22.30 13.75 16.51
C PHE A 574 23.16 14.32 17.66
N SER A 575 22.97 15.54 18.16
CA SER A 575 23.82 16.04 19.25
C SER A 575 23.48 15.38 20.56
N GLN A 576 22.21 15.05 20.82
CA GLN A 576 21.90 14.22 21.97
C GLN A 576 22.58 12.84 21.87
N ALA A 577 22.61 12.24 20.67
CA ALA A 577 23.35 11.00 20.45
C ALA A 577 24.86 11.15 20.74
N VAL A 578 25.49 12.22 20.25
CA VAL A 578 26.91 12.51 20.55
C VAL A 578 27.14 12.74 22.05
N ASP A 579 26.29 13.51 22.73
CA ASP A 579 26.42 13.79 24.16
C ASP A 579 26.29 12.53 25.03
N ILE A 580 25.50 11.55 24.58
CA ILE A 580 25.39 10.23 25.25
C ILE A 580 26.63 9.38 24.97
N LEU A 581 27.17 9.44 23.75
CA LEU A 581 28.33 8.65 23.36
C LEU A 581 29.64 9.11 24.01
N LEU A 582 29.73 10.39 24.36
CA LEU A 582 30.88 11.00 25.03
C LEU A 582 30.84 10.91 26.56
N LYS A 583 29.74 10.41 27.14
CA LYS A 583 29.62 10.09 28.58
C LYS A 583 30.00 8.64 28.85
#